data_AF-A0A2T8FGG9-F1
#
_entry.id   AF-A0A2T8FGG9-F1
#
_cell.length_a   1.000
_cell.length_b   1.000
_cell.length_c   1.000
_cell.angle_alpha   90.00
_cell.angle_beta   90.00
_cell.angle_gamma   90.00
#
_symmetry.space_group_name_H-M   'P 1'
#
loop_
_entity.id
_entity.type
_entity.pdbx_description
1 polymer ?
#
loop_
_entity_poly.entity_id
_entity_poly.type
_entity_poly.pdbx_seq_one_letter_code
_entity_poly.pdbx_strand_id
1 'polypeptide(L)'
;MRIAANALSKEAEQWDNEAPKLTVIEQTLAGMTLTRVEAGIFQIMFGAYEACRAQVEDRAREGATEFTKMADTLRDIEKAYRDTDAQRADEIAALW
;
A
#
# COMPACT_ATOMS: atom_id res chain seq x y z
N MET A 1 21.98 -8.12 13.75
CA MET A 1 20.92 -7.35 13.07
C MET A 1 20.09 -8.14 12.04
N ARG A 2 20.58 -9.27 11.50
CA ARG A 2 19.93 -10.03 10.43
C ARG A 2 18.47 -10.45 10.67
N ILE A 3 18.09 -10.79 11.91
CA ILE A 3 16.69 -11.19 12.25
C ILE A 3 15.74 -10.00 12.09
N ALA A 4 16.14 -8.81 12.53
CA ALA A 4 15.34 -7.59 12.40
C ALA A 4 15.21 -7.15 10.92
N ALA A 5 16.30 -7.23 10.15
CA ALA A 5 16.27 -6.95 8.70
C ALA A 5 15.30 -7.89 7.95
N ASN A 6 15.34 -9.19 8.26
CA ASN A 6 14.43 -10.16 7.63
C ASN A 6 12.97 -9.92 8.02
N ALA A 7 12.69 -9.47 9.25
CA ALA A 7 11.33 -9.12 9.68
C ALA A 7 10.79 -7.91 8.90
N LEU A 8 11.62 -6.86 8.73
CA LEU A 8 11.27 -5.68 7.94
C LEU A 8 11.00 -6.02 6.47
N SER A 9 11.84 -6.86 5.85
CA SER A 9 11.61 -7.33 4.48
C SER A 9 10.28 -8.05 4.33
N LYS A 10 9.97 -8.96 5.27
CA LYS A 10 8.71 -9.73 5.23
C LYS A 10 7.49 -8.83 5.41
N GLU A 11 7.58 -7.85 6.29
CA GLU A 11 6.51 -6.88 6.49
C GLU A 11 6.34 -5.99 5.25
N ALA A 12 7.44 -5.50 4.66
CA ALA A 12 7.40 -4.74 3.41
C ALA A 12 6.73 -5.53 2.28
N GLU A 13 7.06 -6.80 2.10
CA GLU A 13 6.41 -7.70 1.15
C GLU A 13 4.89 -7.81 1.42
N GLN A 14 4.48 -7.87 2.69
CA GLN A 14 3.05 -7.92 3.01
C GLN A 14 2.33 -6.65 2.56
N TRP A 15 2.86 -5.47 2.87
CA TRP A 15 2.28 -4.19 2.43
C TRP A 15 2.20 -4.10 0.89
N ASP A 16 3.26 -4.51 0.19
CA ASP A 16 3.29 -4.53 -1.28
C ASP A 16 2.34 -5.54 -1.90
N ASN A 17 2.06 -6.67 -1.24
CA ASN A 17 1.12 -7.67 -1.73
C ASN A 17 -0.34 -7.23 -1.55
N GLU A 18 -0.62 -6.37 -0.57
CA GLU A 18 -1.97 -5.86 -0.32
C GLU A 18 -2.30 -4.60 -1.15
N ALA A 19 -1.31 -3.76 -1.49
CA ALA A 19 -1.53 -2.55 -2.29
C ALA A 19 -2.23 -2.81 -3.65
N PRO A 20 -1.85 -3.82 -4.47
CA PRO A 20 -2.54 -4.13 -5.72
C PRO A 20 -4.00 -4.53 -5.54
N LYS A 21 -4.36 -5.11 -4.39
CA LYS A 21 -5.76 -5.50 -4.11
C LYS A 21 -6.63 -4.26 -3.92
N LEU A 22 -6.09 -3.21 -3.29
CA LEU A 22 -6.76 -1.92 -3.17
C LEU A 22 -6.92 -1.24 -4.54
N THR A 23 -5.92 -1.33 -5.41
CA THR A 23 -6.03 -0.88 -6.81
C THR A 23 -7.13 -1.62 -7.58
N VAL A 24 -7.25 -2.94 -7.41
CA VAL A 24 -8.34 -3.71 -8.05
C VAL A 24 -9.72 -3.27 -7.54
N ILE A 25 -9.85 -2.99 -6.24
CA ILE A 25 -11.10 -2.48 -5.64
C ILE A 25 -11.44 -1.11 -6.23
N GLU A 26 -10.46 -0.20 -6.31
CA GLU A 26 -10.62 1.12 -6.92
C GLU A 26 -11.10 1.04 -8.37
N GLN A 27 -10.44 0.21 -9.19
CA GLN A 27 -10.83 0.01 -10.59
C GLN A 27 -12.24 -0.59 -10.73
N THR A 28 -12.58 -1.53 -9.85
CA THR A 28 -13.92 -2.13 -9.83
C THR A 28 -14.98 -1.07 -9.51
N LEU A 29 -14.74 -0.23 -8.50
CA LEU A 29 -15.66 0.84 -8.11
C LEU A 29 -15.78 1.94 -9.16
N ALA A 30 -14.69 2.27 -9.85
CA ALA A 30 -14.73 3.20 -10.99
C ALA A 30 -15.64 2.67 -12.11
N GLY A 31 -15.60 1.37 -12.38
CA GLY A 31 -16.47 0.69 -13.35
C GLY A 31 -17.94 0.57 -12.92
N MET A 32 -18.24 0.79 -11.64
CA MET A 32 -19.61 0.76 -11.09
C MET A 32 -20.33 2.11 -11.17
N THR A 33 -19.74 3.10 -11.82
CA THR A 33 -20.35 4.43 -11.98
C THR A 33 -21.61 4.34 -12.83
N LEU A 34 -22.71 4.93 -12.35
CA LEU A 34 -23.98 4.99 -13.07
C LEU A 34 -24.28 6.43 -13.48
N THR A 35 -24.85 6.60 -14.66
CA THR A 35 -25.56 7.84 -15.00
C THR A 35 -26.94 7.84 -14.35
N ARG A 36 -27.54 9.02 -14.20
CA ARG A 36 -28.94 9.12 -13.75
C ARG A 36 -29.89 8.34 -14.67
N VAL A 37 -29.61 8.28 -15.97
CA VAL A 37 -30.46 7.53 -16.91
C VAL A 37 -30.37 6.03 -16.63
N GLU A 38 -29.16 5.50 -16.44
CA GLU A 38 -28.94 4.08 -16.11
C GLU A 38 -29.51 3.69 -14.75
N ALA A 39 -29.52 4.60 -13.78
CA ALA A 39 -30.12 4.36 -12.46
C ALA A 39 -31.66 4.22 -12.50
N GLY A 40 -32.33 4.70 -13.56
CA GLY A 40 -33.76 4.47 -13.80
C GLY A 40 -34.64 4.79 -12.60
N ILE A 41 -35.44 3.81 -12.15
CA ILE A 41 -36.37 3.95 -11.03
C ILE A 41 -35.71 4.16 -9.66
N PHE A 42 -34.39 3.95 -9.56
CA PHE A 42 -33.64 4.04 -8.31
C PHE A 42 -33.05 5.45 -8.05
N GLN A 43 -33.60 6.51 -8.68
CA GLN A 43 -33.11 7.90 -8.52
C GLN A 43 -33.00 8.36 -7.07
N ILE A 44 -33.90 7.92 -6.20
CA ILE A 44 -33.91 8.32 -4.78
C ILE A 44 -32.63 7.85 -4.08
N MET A 45 -32.14 6.66 -4.44
CA MET A 45 -30.93 6.08 -3.85
C MET A 45 -29.66 6.45 -4.60
N PHE A 46 -29.77 6.94 -5.83
CA PHE A 46 -28.64 7.25 -6.71
C PHE A 46 -27.58 8.13 -6.04
N GLY A 47 -27.99 9.22 -5.38
CA GLY A 47 -27.04 10.13 -4.73
C GLY A 47 -26.26 9.48 -3.59
N ALA A 48 -26.95 8.69 -2.76
CA ALA A 48 -26.32 7.96 -1.65
C ALA A 48 -25.39 6.84 -2.16
N TYR A 49 -25.80 6.15 -3.23
CA TYR A 49 -24.99 5.15 -3.91
C TYR A 49 -23.69 5.75 -4.47
N GLU A 50 -23.79 6.79 -5.29
CA GLU A 50 -22.62 7.43 -5.90
C GLU A 50 -21.68 8.02 -4.85
N ALA A 51 -22.22 8.64 -3.79
CA ALA A 51 -21.41 9.17 -2.69
C ALA A 51 -20.63 8.06 -1.95
N CYS A 52 -21.30 6.93 -1.65
CA CYS A 52 -20.65 5.79 -0.99
C CYS A 52 -19.59 5.15 -1.90
N ARG A 53 -19.94 4.90 -3.17
CA ARG A 53 -19.03 4.35 -4.18
C ARG A 53 -17.77 5.19 -4.30
N ALA A 54 -17.92 6.51 -4.52
CA ALA A 54 -16.82 7.44 -4.63
C ALA A 54 -15.97 7.50 -3.34
N GLN A 55 -16.60 7.50 -2.16
CA GLN A 55 -15.87 7.48 -0.90
C GLN A 55 -15.01 6.23 -0.75
N VAL A 56 -15.53 5.05 -1.08
CA VAL A 56 -14.76 3.80 -0.99
C VAL A 56 -13.67 3.76 -2.07
N GLU A 57 -13.96 4.24 -3.27
CA GLU A 57 -12.98 4.36 -4.36
C GLU A 57 -11.79 5.24 -3.95
N ASP A 58 -12.05 6.42 -3.39
CA ASP A 58 -11.01 7.34 -2.93
C ASP A 58 -10.16 6.73 -1.81
N ARG A 59 -10.79 6.02 -0.86
CA ARG A 59 -10.07 5.34 0.23
C ARG A 59 -9.25 4.16 -0.26
N ALA A 60 -9.72 3.42 -1.26
CA ALA A 60 -8.95 2.36 -1.88
C ALA A 60 -7.71 2.94 -2.60
N ARG A 61 -7.86 4.05 -3.32
CA ARG A 61 -6.75 4.74 -3.99
C ARG A 61 -5.69 5.26 -3.02
N GLU A 62 -6.14 5.95 -1.97
CA GLU A 62 -5.27 6.46 -0.91
C GLU A 62 -4.56 5.29 -0.21
N GLY A 63 -5.31 4.26 0.18
CA GLY A 63 -4.75 3.08 0.82
C GLY A 63 -3.70 2.37 -0.03
N ALA A 64 -3.94 2.19 -1.33
CA ALA A 64 -2.95 1.60 -2.24
C ALA A 64 -1.63 2.40 -2.23
N THR A 65 -1.75 3.73 -2.30
CA THR A 65 -0.60 4.65 -2.30
C THR A 65 0.17 4.57 -0.98
N GLU A 66 -0.52 4.61 0.16
CA GLU A 66 0.12 4.58 1.47
C GLU A 66 0.73 3.22 1.80
N PHE A 67 0.15 2.12 1.33
CA PHE A 67 0.72 0.78 1.49
C PHE A 67 2.05 0.65 0.73
N THR A 68 2.13 1.12 -0.51
CA THR A 68 3.39 1.14 -1.26
C THR A 68 4.44 2.01 -0.56
N LYS A 69 4.07 3.20 -0.07
CA LYS A 69 5.00 4.05 0.70
C LYS A 69 5.51 3.37 1.97
N MET A 70 4.65 2.63 2.67
CA MET A 70 5.03 1.87 3.86
C MET A 70 6.04 0.77 3.51
N ALA A 71 5.78 0.01 2.44
CA ALA A 71 6.71 -1.02 1.96
C ALA A 71 8.08 -0.43 1.60
N ASP A 72 8.10 0.68 0.87
CA ASP A 72 9.34 1.38 0.50
C ASP A 72 10.09 1.89 1.73
N THR A 73 9.38 2.47 2.71
CA THR A 73 9.98 2.94 3.97
C THR A 73 10.62 1.78 4.74
N LEU A 74 9.96 0.63 4.82
CA LEU A 74 10.50 -0.54 5.51
C LEU A 74 11.75 -1.09 4.81
N ARG A 75 11.80 -1.06 3.48
CA ARG A 75 12.99 -1.43 2.69
C ARG A 75 14.15 -0.47 2.92
N ASP A 76 13.88 0.83 2.98
CA ASP A 76 14.91 1.83 3.26
C ASP A 76 15.51 1.63 4.66
N ILE A 77 14.68 1.34 5.65
CA ILE A 77 15.14 1.02 7.01
C ILE A 77 15.96 -0.27 7.02
N GLU A 78 15.50 -1.32 6.32
CA GLU A 78 16.24 -2.58 6.20
C GLU A 78 17.63 -2.35 5.59
N LYS A 79 17.70 -1.58 4.51
CA LYS A 79 18.95 -1.23 3.84
C LYS A 79 19.89 -0.49 4.79
N ALA A 80 19.40 0.51 5.51
CA ALA A 80 20.19 1.24 6.50
C ALA A 80 20.78 0.31 7.59
N TYR A 81 20.01 -0.68 8.06
CA TYR A 81 20.51 -1.68 9.00
C TYR A 81 21.62 -2.54 8.39
N ARG A 82 21.46 -3.01 7.15
CA ARG A 82 22.46 -3.84 6.48
C ARG A 82 23.75 -3.08 6.22
N ASP A 83 23.65 -1.84 5.75
CA ASP A 83 24.81 -0.99 5.46
C ASP A 83 25.59 -0.69 6.74
N THR A 84 24.88 -0.41 7.85
CA THR A 84 25.51 -0.20 9.17
C THR A 84 26.21 -1.47 9.68
N ASP A 85 25.56 -2.64 9.57
CA ASP A 85 26.14 -3.92 10.04
C ASP A 85 27.41 -4.26 9.24
N ALA A 86 27.41 -4.01 7.92
CA ALA A 86 28.57 -4.20 7.06
C ALA A 86 29.72 -3.25 7.41
N GLN A 87 29.44 -1.94 7.58
CA GLN A 87 30.45 -0.97 7.96
C GLN A 87 31.12 -1.33 9.29
N ARG A 88 30.34 -1.76 10.30
CA ARG A 88 30.87 -2.19 11.59
C ARG A 88 31.71 -3.45 11.49
N ALA A 89 31.35 -4.39 10.63
CA ALA A 89 32.14 -5.60 10.39
C ALA A 89 33.51 -5.26 9.78
N ASP A 90 33.54 -4.33 8.81
CA ASP A 90 34.79 -3.87 8.19
C ASP A 90 35.70 -3.14 9.20
N GLU A 91 35.12 -2.28 10.06
CA GLU A 91 35.84 -1.62 11.15
C GLU A 91 36.48 -2.63 12.11
N ILE A 92 35.76 -3.70 12.48
CA ILE A 92 36.28 -4.76 13.36
C ILE A 92 37.37 -5.58 12.64
N ALA A 93 37.18 -5.90 11.37
CA ALA A 93 38.17 -6.64 10.59
C ALA A 93 39.48 -5.86 10.42
N ALA A 94 39.43 -4.52 10.36
CA ALA A 94 40.61 -3.67 10.28
C ALA A 94 41.41 -3.58 11.60
N LEU A 95 40.86 -4.03 12.73
CA LEU A 95 41.51 -4.02 14.04
C LEU A 95 42.33 -5.28 14.36
N TRP A 96 42.27 -6.31 13.51
CA TRP A 96 42.96 -7.58 13.66
C TRP A 96 43.87 -7.87 12.47
#